data_AF-A0A1S2R179-F1
#
_entry.id   AF-A0A1S2R179-F1
#
_cell.length_a   1.000
_cell.length_b   1.000
_cell.length_c   1.000
_cell.angle_alpha   90.00
_cell.angle_beta   90.00
_cell.angle_gamma   90.00
#
_symmetry.space_group_name_H-M   'P 1'
#
loop_
_entity.id
_entity.type
_entity.pdbx_description
1 polymer ?
#
loop_
_entity_poly.entity_id
_entity_poly.type
_entity_poly.pdbx_seq_one_letter_code
_entity_poly.pdbx_strand_id
1 'polypeptide(L)'
;MESILNQLFWLWAPVSLLPEGLRIFLVLFVFLLLARTILVYIVPPCFNLLCRLLKKMLYLLSYPIMELISRMQRSRREAGKTGIPIWIDIIEEMFALFERFFNKMIQLFRKRKRNKAMIKRWTFYSATALAILLSAATMNNPNEWYTQKWKKAEAWLNQEPVHKQVSDAASPDTKELILNRNYKDGGNIRVAPTLTAARLYTIPNGETMHFLNEEQVDPKGIKWLKVQTANGIKGWISASIVREK
;
A
#
# COMPACT_ATOMS: atom_id res chain seq x y z
N MET A 1 -14.94 -14.61 -1.14
CA MET A 1 -14.70 -13.36 -0.38
C MET A 1 -13.86 -12.47 -1.25
N GLU A 2 -14.41 -11.35 -1.72
CA GLU A 2 -13.59 -10.37 -2.44
C GLU A 2 -12.48 -9.87 -1.52
N SER A 3 -11.24 -9.83 -2.03
CA SER A 3 -10.11 -9.27 -1.28
C SER A 3 -10.39 -7.81 -0.95
N ILE A 4 -9.99 -7.36 0.24
CA ILE A 4 -10.07 -5.94 0.67
C ILE A 4 -9.45 -5.00 -0.39
N LEU A 5 -8.44 -5.49 -1.13
CA LEU A 5 -7.84 -4.77 -2.25
C LEU A 5 -8.84 -4.49 -3.38
N ASN A 6 -9.69 -5.45 -3.75
CA ASN A 6 -10.71 -5.26 -4.79
C ASN A 6 -11.72 -4.17 -4.40
N GLN A 7 -12.10 -4.11 -3.12
CA GLN A 7 -13.01 -3.08 -2.62
C GLN A 7 -12.37 -1.68 -2.68
N LEU A 8 -11.06 -1.59 -2.41
CA LEU A 8 -10.31 -0.34 -2.54
C LEU A 8 -10.28 0.15 -4.00
N PHE A 9 -10.16 -0.76 -4.97
CA PHE A 9 -10.18 -0.44 -6.40
C PHE A 9 -11.51 0.10 -6.88
N TRP A 10 -12.63 -0.47 -6.43
CA TRP A 10 -13.96 0.08 -6.73
C TRP A 10 -14.13 1.51 -6.24
N LEU A 11 -13.49 1.85 -5.12
CA LEU A 11 -13.50 3.19 -4.56
C LEU A 11 -12.58 4.16 -5.33
N TRP A 12 -11.52 3.65 -5.96
CA TRP A 12 -10.60 4.42 -6.81
C TRP A 12 -11.17 4.74 -8.21
N ALA A 13 -11.98 3.84 -8.78
CA ALA A 13 -12.55 3.98 -10.12
C ALA A 13 -13.30 5.32 -10.37
N PRO A 14 -14.19 5.81 -9.50
CA PRO A 14 -14.82 7.12 -9.70
C PRO A 14 -13.84 8.29 -9.46
N VAL A 15 -12.82 8.09 -8.61
CA VAL A 15 -11.82 9.11 -8.31
C VAL A 15 -10.89 9.31 -9.50
N SER A 16 -10.57 8.26 -10.26
CA SER A 16 -9.66 8.34 -11.41
C SER A 16 -10.18 9.24 -12.54
N LEU A 17 -11.51 9.44 -12.63
CA LEU A 17 -12.17 10.33 -13.60
C LEU A 17 -11.98 11.82 -13.30
N LEU A 18 -11.51 12.17 -12.10
CA LEU A 18 -11.34 13.56 -11.66
C LEU A 18 -10.03 14.16 -12.19
N PRO A 19 -9.93 15.50 -12.33
CA PRO A 19 -8.68 16.16 -12.69
C PRO A 19 -7.55 15.82 -11.70
N GLU A 20 -6.30 15.75 -12.19
CA GLU A 20 -5.12 15.37 -11.39
C GLU A 20 -5.02 16.13 -10.05
N GLY A 21 -5.18 17.44 -10.07
CA GLY A 21 -5.13 18.25 -8.84
C GLY A 21 -6.20 17.89 -7.81
N LEU A 22 -7.41 17.56 -8.26
CA LEU A 22 -8.52 17.22 -7.38
C LEU A 22 -8.35 15.81 -6.79
N ARG A 23 -7.77 14.88 -7.55
CA ARG A 23 -7.42 13.54 -7.08
C ARG A 23 -6.37 13.59 -5.97
N ILE A 24 -5.28 14.33 -6.20
CA ILE A 24 -4.22 14.52 -5.20
C ILE A 24 -4.80 15.16 -3.93
N PHE A 25 -5.63 16.19 -4.10
CA PHE A 25 -6.32 16.84 -2.97
C PHE A 25 -7.16 15.87 -2.16
N LEU A 26 -8.01 15.05 -2.79
CA LEU A 26 -8.85 14.10 -2.07
C LEU A 26 -8.04 13.08 -1.28
N VAL A 27 -6.99 12.51 -1.88
CA VAL A 27 -6.14 11.53 -1.20
C VAL A 27 -5.40 12.17 -0.01
N LEU A 28 -4.78 13.33 -0.22
CA LEU A 28 -4.09 14.06 0.85
C LEU A 28 -5.06 14.49 1.95
N PHE A 29 -6.27 14.92 1.58
CA PHE A 29 -7.30 15.33 2.52
C PHE A 29 -7.74 14.17 3.40
N VAL A 30 -8.05 13.00 2.82
CA VAL A 30 -8.40 11.80 3.58
C VAL A 30 -7.25 11.38 4.48
N PHE A 31 -6.02 11.36 3.98
CA PHE A 31 -4.84 11.04 4.76
C PHE A 31 -4.66 11.99 5.95
N LEU A 32 -4.80 13.30 5.73
CA LEU A 32 -4.69 14.30 6.79
C LEU A 32 -5.84 14.23 7.81
N LEU A 33 -7.05 13.82 7.40
CA LEU A 33 -8.14 13.55 8.33
C LEU A 33 -7.86 12.35 9.24
N LEU A 34 -7.28 11.29 8.70
CA LEU A 34 -6.83 10.13 9.48
C LEU A 34 -5.70 10.53 10.43
N ALA A 35 -4.67 11.22 9.92
CA ALA A 35 -3.56 11.74 10.72
C ALA A 35 -4.04 12.67 11.84
N ARG A 36 -5.01 13.55 11.56
CA ARG A 36 -5.67 14.40 12.56
C ARG A 36 -6.31 13.58 13.65
N THR A 37 -7.00 12.49 13.30
CA THR A 37 -7.66 11.62 14.29
C THR A 37 -6.63 11.03 15.24
N ILE A 38 -5.51 10.54 14.71
CA ILE A 38 -4.37 10.03 15.50
C ILE A 38 -3.80 11.15 16.39
N LEU A 39 -3.52 12.33 15.83
CA LEU A 39 -2.94 13.48 16.53
C LEU A 39 -3.83 14.05 17.64
N VAL A 40 -5.16 14.04 17.44
CA VAL A 40 -6.11 14.60 18.41
C VAL A 40 -6.49 13.61 19.49
N TYR A 41 -6.62 12.32 19.16
CA TYR A 41 -7.14 11.31 20.09
C TYR A 41 -6.06 10.41 20.69
N ILE A 42 -5.06 9.97 19.92
CA ILE A 42 -4.09 8.96 20.35
C ILE A 42 -2.84 9.61 20.96
N VAL A 43 -2.27 10.61 20.29
CA VAL A 43 -1.04 11.28 20.74
C VAL A 43 -1.18 11.85 22.16
N PRO A 44 -2.27 12.54 22.55
CA PRO A 44 -2.33 13.17 23.86
C PRO A 44 -2.37 12.22 25.06
N PRO A 45 -3.21 11.15 25.09
CA PRO A 45 -3.18 10.20 26.19
C PRO A 45 -1.84 9.45 26.24
N CYS A 46 -1.28 9.04 25.09
CA CYS A 46 0.02 8.38 25.03
C CYS A 46 1.13 9.27 25.60
N PHE A 47 1.17 10.54 25.20
CA PHE A 47 2.18 11.47 25.70
C PHE A 47 1.99 11.81 27.18
N ASN A 48 0.76 11.99 27.66
CA ASN A 48 0.50 12.20 29.10
C ASN A 48 0.91 10.97 29.93
N LEU A 49 0.64 9.75 29.43
CA LEU A 49 1.10 8.51 30.05
C LEU A 49 2.64 8.45 30.07
N LEU A 50 3.28 8.75 28.94
CA LEU A 50 4.74 8.82 28.83
C LEU A 50 5.34 9.82 29.83
N CYS A 51 4.83 11.04 29.92
CA CYS A 51 5.31 12.02 30.90
C CYS A 51 5.16 11.54 32.34
N ARG A 52 4.07 10.85 32.68
CA ARG A 52 3.87 10.28 34.03
C ARG A 52 4.86 9.15 34.31
N LEU A 53 5.12 8.29 33.33
CA LEU A 53 6.10 7.22 33.44
C LEU A 53 7.51 7.79 33.59
N LEU A 54 7.92 8.71 32.72
CA LEU A 54 9.21 9.38 32.79
C LEU A 54 9.40 10.12 34.12
N LYS A 55 8.35 10.80 34.62
CA LYS A 55 8.40 11.43 35.95
C LYS A 55 8.61 10.39 37.07
N LYS A 56 7.92 9.24 37.02
CA LYS A 56 8.13 8.15 38.00
C LYS A 56 9.54 7.57 37.91
N MET A 57 10.05 7.34 36.69
CA MET A 57 11.41 6.86 36.49
C MET A 57 12.43 7.89 36.98
N LEU A 58 12.18 9.18 36.78
CA LEU A 58 13.02 10.26 37.29
C LEU A 58 13.14 10.19 38.81
N TYR A 59 12.04 10.02 39.56
CA TYR A 59 12.11 9.84 41.02
C TYR A 59 12.80 8.56 41.44
N LEU A 60 12.52 7.46 40.73
CA LEU A 60 13.15 6.17 41.01
C LEU A 60 14.67 6.21 40.80
N LEU A 61 15.13 7.03 39.84
CA LEU A 61 16.54 7.24 39.56
C LEU A 61 17.16 8.30 40.48
N SER A 62 16.45 9.39 40.80
CA SER A 62 16.99 10.49 41.59
C SER A 62 17.28 10.07 43.03
N TYR A 63 16.42 9.24 43.64
CA TYR A 63 16.59 8.80 45.02
C TYR A 63 17.92 8.05 45.28
N PRO A 64 18.24 6.95 44.56
CA PRO A 64 19.49 6.22 44.78
C PRO A 64 20.73 7.07 44.43
N ILE A 65 20.61 7.95 43.42
CA ILE A 65 21.71 8.87 43.07
C ILE A 65 21.97 9.86 44.21
N MET A 66 20.91 10.47 44.76
CA MET A 66 21.06 11.40 45.89
C MET A 66 21.58 10.68 47.15
N GLU A 67 21.14 9.45 47.38
CA GLU A 67 21.68 8.64 48.48
C GLU A 67 23.18 8.35 48.28
N LEU A 68 23.62 7.97 47.07
CA LEU A 68 25.02 7.76 46.75
C LEU A 68 25.85 9.04 46.94
N ILE A 69 25.34 10.17 46.45
CA ILE A 69 25.97 11.49 46.60
C ILE A 69 26.11 11.82 48.09
N SER A 70 25.08 11.57 48.90
CA SER A 70 25.12 11.82 50.35
C SER A 70 26.17 10.97 51.07
N ARG A 71 26.30 9.69 50.69
CA ARG A 71 27.34 8.78 51.21
C ARG A 71 28.73 9.26 50.83
N MET A 72 28.93 9.68 49.58
CA MET A 72 30.20 10.24 49.12
C MET A 72 30.55 11.53 49.87
N GLN A 73 29.58 12.42 50.06
CA GLN A 73 29.78 13.66 50.82
C GLN A 73 30.12 13.39 52.28
N ARG A 74 29.52 12.37 52.92
CA ARG A 74 29.86 11.98 54.29
C ARG A 74 31.32 11.53 54.38
N SER A 75 31.75 10.64 53.48
CA SER A 75 33.16 10.20 53.42
C SER A 75 34.13 11.36 53.17
N ARG A 76 33.77 12.34 52.31
CA ARG A 76 34.60 13.55 52.10
C ARG A 76 34.70 14.42 53.36
N ARG A 77 33.61 14.56 54.11
CA ARG A 77 33.58 15.33 55.36
C ARG A 77 34.44 14.68 56.44
N GLU A 78 34.39 13.36 56.56
CA GLU A 78 35.27 12.58 57.45
C GLU A 78 36.75 12.76 57.08
N ALA A 79 37.07 12.90 55.79
CA ALA A 79 38.41 13.23 55.30
C ALA A 79 38.78 14.74 55.41
N GLY A 80 38.00 15.54 56.15
CA GLY A 80 38.28 16.97 56.41
C GLY A 80 37.93 17.92 55.27
N LYS A 81 37.32 17.46 54.18
CA LYS A 81 36.91 18.31 53.04
C LYS A 81 35.48 18.81 53.26
N THR A 82 35.33 20.06 53.68
CA THR A 82 34.04 20.67 54.05
C THR A 82 33.26 21.29 52.88
N GLY A 83 33.92 21.55 51.74
CA GLY A 83 33.28 22.17 50.57
C GLY A 83 32.37 21.23 49.77
N ILE A 84 31.17 21.73 49.43
CA ILE A 84 30.26 21.09 48.47
C ILE A 84 30.81 21.30 47.04
N PRO A 85 31.02 20.22 46.28
CA PRO A 85 31.40 20.34 44.88
C PRO A 85 30.29 20.92 44.01
N ILE A 86 30.64 21.84 43.13
CA ILE A 86 29.74 22.52 42.17
C ILE A 86 28.91 21.51 41.33
N TRP A 87 29.51 20.37 40.95
CA TRP A 87 28.81 19.36 40.14
C TRP A 87 27.61 18.72 40.85
N ILE A 88 27.57 18.73 42.19
CA ILE A 88 26.41 18.22 42.95
C ILE A 88 25.24 19.20 42.84
N ASP A 89 25.50 20.50 42.99
CA ASP A 89 24.47 21.54 42.83
C ASP A 89 23.88 21.51 41.41
N ILE A 90 24.74 21.33 40.39
CA ILE A 90 24.30 21.16 38.99
C ILE A 90 23.35 19.96 38.85
N ILE A 91 23.67 18.83 39.48
CA ILE A 91 22.81 17.62 39.41
C ILE A 91 21.45 17.87 40.08
N GLU A 92 21.44 18.52 41.25
CA GLU A 92 20.20 18.87 41.95
C GLU A 92 19.32 19.80 41.12
N GLU A 93 19.91 20.85 40.55
CA GLU A 93 19.21 21.78 39.65
C GLU A 93 18.66 21.08 38.42
N MET A 94 19.41 20.14 37.82
CA MET A 94 18.93 19.35 36.68
C MET A 94 17.69 18.52 37.03
N PHE A 95 17.70 17.82 38.17
CA PHE A 95 16.53 17.05 38.61
C PHE A 95 15.32 17.95 38.86
N ALA A 96 15.52 19.11 39.50
CA ALA A 96 14.46 20.09 39.72
C ALA A 96 13.90 20.66 38.40
N LEU A 97 14.76 20.91 37.41
CA LEU A 97 14.37 21.37 36.08
C LEU A 97 13.50 20.31 35.38
N PHE A 98 13.92 19.04 35.40
CA PHE A 98 13.13 17.95 34.82
C PHE A 98 11.78 17.78 35.51
N GLU A 99 11.73 17.88 36.84
CA GLU A 99 10.47 17.81 37.58
C GLU A 99 9.52 18.96 37.18
N ARG A 100 10.02 20.20 37.14
CA ARG A 100 9.24 21.37 36.69
C ARG A 100 8.74 21.19 35.26
N PHE A 101 9.60 20.68 34.37
CA PHE A 101 9.24 20.38 32.99
C PHE A 101 8.08 19.38 32.90
N PHE A 102 8.20 18.20 33.54
CA PHE A 102 7.14 17.19 33.51
C PHE A 102 5.83 17.71 34.14
N ASN A 103 5.90 18.45 35.24
CA ASN A 103 4.73 19.07 35.87
C ASN A 103 4.03 20.06 34.93
N LYS A 104 4.80 20.93 34.26
CA LYS A 104 4.27 21.90 33.29
C LYS A 104 3.62 21.19 32.10
N MET A 105 4.24 20.14 31.58
CA MET A 105 3.66 19.33 30.50
C MET A 105 2.34 18.69 30.92
N ILE A 106 2.30 18.01 32.07
CA ILE A 106 1.07 17.40 32.61
C ILE A 106 -0.04 18.46 32.81
N GLN A 107 0.31 19.66 33.27
CA GLN A 107 -0.63 20.77 33.44
C GLN A 107 -1.22 21.25 32.09
N LEU A 108 -0.39 21.37 31.05
CA LEU A 108 -0.86 21.74 29.70
C LEU A 108 -1.84 20.70 29.14
N PHE A 109 -1.64 19.41 29.39
CA PHE A 109 -2.62 18.37 29.02
C PHE A 109 -3.96 18.52 29.74
N ARG A 110 -3.96 18.92 31.01
CA ARG A 110 -5.22 19.22 31.73
C ARG A 110 -5.95 20.42 31.10
N LYS A 111 -5.21 21.51 30.77
CA LYS A 111 -5.78 22.68 30.09
C LYS A 111 -6.35 22.32 28.70
N ARG A 112 -5.70 21.43 27.95
CA ARG A 112 -6.19 20.92 26.66
C ARG A 112 -7.58 20.28 26.76
N LYS A 113 -7.85 19.51 27.81
CA LYS A 113 -9.16 18.86 28.01
C LYS A 113 -10.31 19.88 28.09
N ARG A 114 -10.04 21.09 28.62
CA ARG A 114 -11.00 22.19 28.74
C ARG A 114 -11.36 22.82 27.37
N ASN A 115 -10.39 22.95 26.46
CA ASN A 115 -10.58 23.61 25.15
C ASN A 115 -10.77 22.62 23.99
N LYS A 116 -11.34 21.44 24.24
CA LYS A 116 -11.47 20.34 23.26
C LYS A 116 -12.17 20.78 21.96
N ALA A 117 -13.23 21.58 22.05
CA ALA A 117 -14.00 22.02 20.88
C ALA A 117 -13.21 22.96 19.97
N MET A 118 -12.50 23.94 20.56
CA MET A 118 -11.67 24.89 19.81
C MET A 118 -10.55 24.16 19.07
N ILE A 119 -9.84 23.25 19.75
CA ILE A 119 -8.74 22.49 19.15
C ILE A 119 -9.25 21.60 18.00
N LYS A 120 -10.42 20.99 18.14
CA LYS A 120 -11.02 20.20 17.05
C LYS A 120 -11.29 21.05 15.80
N ARG A 121 -11.77 22.29 15.96
CA ARG A 121 -12.05 23.20 14.85
C ARG A 121 -10.75 23.65 14.17
N TRP A 122 -9.80 24.19 14.93
CA TRP A 122 -8.52 24.66 14.40
C TRP A 122 -7.73 23.56 13.69
N THR A 123 -7.69 22.35 14.26
CA THR A 123 -7.01 21.21 13.61
C THR A 123 -7.67 20.74 12.32
N PHE A 124 -8.98 20.97 12.16
CA PHE A 124 -9.66 20.70 10.90
C PHE A 124 -9.26 21.72 9.84
N TYR A 125 -9.36 23.01 10.16
CA TYR A 125 -8.99 24.08 9.23
C TYR A 125 -7.51 24.06 8.86
N SER A 126 -6.63 23.69 9.79
CA SER A 126 -5.20 23.52 9.49
C SER A 126 -4.97 22.35 8.54
N ALA A 127 -5.69 21.23 8.72
CA ALA A 127 -5.57 20.07 7.84
C ALA A 127 -6.10 20.36 6.44
N THR A 128 -7.22 21.07 6.31
CA THR A 128 -7.77 21.48 5.03
C THR A 128 -6.81 22.44 4.30
N ALA A 129 -6.29 23.45 5.01
CA ALA A 129 -5.32 24.38 4.44
C ALA A 129 -4.03 23.68 3.99
N LEU A 130 -3.54 22.73 4.79
CA LEU A 130 -2.37 21.95 4.46
C LEU A 130 -2.60 21.03 3.24
N ALA A 131 -3.79 20.42 3.13
CA ALA A 131 -4.15 19.63 1.94
C ALA A 131 -4.10 20.49 0.68
N ILE A 132 -4.70 21.68 0.70
CA ILE A 132 -4.69 22.62 -0.43
C ILE A 132 -3.26 23.01 -0.81
N LEU A 133 -2.44 23.38 0.17
CA LEU A 133 -1.05 23.79 -0.04
C LEU A 133 -0.19 22.66 -0.61
N LEU A 134 -0.32 21.44 -0.08
CA LEU A 134 0.43 20.28 -0.57
C LEU A 134 0.00 19.87 -1.98
N SER A 135 -1.30 19.92 -2.27
CA SER A 135 -1.81 19.69 -3.64
C SER A 135 -1.24 20.72 -4.62
N ALA A 136 -1.26 22.02 -4.27
CA ALA A 136 -0.66 23.05 -5.10
C ALA A 136 0.86 22.83 -5.29
N ALA A 137 1.57 22.45 -4.23
CA ALA A 137 3.00 22.16 -4.29
C ALA A 137 3.33 20.97 -5.22
N THR A 138 2.52 19.91 -5.20
CA THR A 138 2.66 18.74 -6.09
C THR A 138 2.45 19.08 -7.56
N MET A 139 1.49 19.95 -7.87
CA MET A 139 1.23 20.37 -9.24
C MET A 139 2.34 21.30 -9.77
N ASN A 140 2.84 22.19 -8.92
CA ASN A 140 3.83 23.19 -9.32
C ASN A 140 5.26 22.65 -9.42
N ASN A 141 5.56 21.51 -8.77
CA ASN A 141 6.91 20.93 -8.73
C ASN A 141 6.92 19.47 -9.23
N PRO A 142 6.93 19.24 -10.56
CA PRO A 142 6.83 17.90 -11.12
C PRO A 142 8.07 17.02 -10.92
N ASN A 143 9.24 17.63 -10.70
CA ASN A 143 10.53 16.92 -10.59
C ASN A 143 10.86 16.48 -9.17
N GLU A 144 10.04 16.86 -8.19
CA GLU A 144 10.26 16.51 -6.80
C GLU A 144 9.94 15.05 -6.50
N TRP A 145 10.63 14.50 -5.50
CA TRP A 145 10.53 13.07 -5.14
C TRP A 145 9.10 12.64 -4.78
N TYR A 146 8.32 13.54 -4.16
CA TYR A 146 6.95 13.25 -3.73
C TYR A 146 5.99 13.21 -4.92
N THR A 147 6.19 14.06 -5.93
CA THR A 147 5.40 14.06 -7.17
C THR A 147 5.70 12.82 -8.01
N GLN A 148 6.96 12.41 -8.09
CA GLN A 148 7.35 11.17 -8.76
C GLN A 148 6.74 9.94 -8.09
N LYS A 149 6.74 9.88 -6.75
CA LYS A 149 6.09 8.80 -6.00
C LYS A 149 4.59 8.76 -6.23
N TRP A 150 3.92 9.92 -6.26
CA TRP A 150 2.50 10.00 -6.62
C TRP A 150 2.25 9.42 -8.01
N LYS A 151 3.00 9.88 -9.03
CA LYS A 151 2.85 9.39 -10.40
C LYS A 151 3.07 7.89 -10.52
N LYS A 152 4.06 7.34 -9.81
CA LYS A 152 4.31 5.89 -9.76
C LYS A 152 3.15 5.12 -9.11
N ALA A 153 2.63 5.63 -8.00
CA ALA A 153 1.48 5.01 -7.31
C ALA A 153 0.21 5.09 -8.16
N GLU A 154 -0.03 6.20 -8.83
CA GLU A 154 -1.15 6.39 -9.75
C GLU A 154 -1.06 5.45 -10.95
N ALA A 155 0.13 5.32 -11.55
CA ALA A 155 0.37 4.36 -12.64
C ALA A 155 0.07 2.92 -12.20
N TRP A 156 0.49 2.54 -10.99
CA TRP A 156 0.19 1.22 -10.43
C TRP A 156 -1.32 1.02 -10.20
N LEU A 157 -2.01 2.00 -9.59
CA LEU A 157 -3.46 1.94 -9.33
C LEU A 157 -4.30 1.85 -10.62
N ASN A 158 -3.80 2.43 -11.71
CA ASN A 158 -4.47 2.38 -13.01
C ASN A 158 -4.09 1.12 -13.82
N GLN A 159 -3.00 0.42 -13.49
CA GLN A 159 -2.57 -0.80 -14.20
C GLN A 159 -3.40 -2.05 -13.84
N GLU A 160 -3.89 -2.18 -12.60
CA GLU A 160 -4.67 -3.34 -12.18
C GLU A 160 -6.05 -3.48 -12.86
N PRO A 161 -6.85 -2.42 -13.08
CA PRO A 161 -8.07 -2.52 -13.88
C PRO A 161 -7.78 -2.79 -15.37
N VAL A 162 -6.64 -2.33 -15.91
CA VAL A 162 -6.21 -2.67 -17.27
C VAL A 162 -5.80 -4.13 -17.34
N HIS A 163 -5.11 -4.68 -16.34
CA HIS A 163 -4.81 -6.10 -16.29
C HIS A 163 -6.07 -6.94 -16.10
N LYS A 164 -7.07 -6.53 -15.31
CA LYS A 164 -8.37 -7.23 -15.26
C LYS A 164 -9.14 -7.15 -16.57
N GLN A 165 -9.25 -5.98 -17.20
CA GLN A 165 -9.92 -5.88 -18.51
C GLN A 165 -9.16 -6.61 -19.62
N VAL A 166 -7.83 -6.62 -19.60
CA VAL A 166 -7.01 -7.36 -20.56
C VAL A 166 -6.98 -8.85 -20.22
N SER A 167 -7.12 -9.30 -18.97
CA SER A 167 -7.24 -10.73 -18.65
C SER A 167 -8.66 -11.26 -18.85
N ASP A 168 -9.69 -10.43 -18.67
CA ASP A 168 -11.07 -10.76 -19.03
C ASP A 168 -11.30 -10.68 -20.56
N ALA A 169 -10.51 -9.87 -21.29
CA ALA A 169 -10.55 -9.79 -22.77
C ALA A 169 -9.49 -10.64 -23.48
N ALA A 170 -8.43 -11.08 -22.79
CA ALA A 170 -7.39 -11.96 -23.31
C ALA A 170 -7.35 -13.27 -22.50
N SER A 171 -8.27 -14.14 -22.94
CA SER A 171 -8.23 -15.60 -22.91
C SER A 171 -8.52 -16.32 -21.58
N PRO A 172 -9.60 -17.15 -21.54
CA PRO A 172 -9.69 -18.26 -20.60
C PRO A 172 -8.61 -19.29 -20.96
N ASP A 173 -7.94 -19.90 -19.98
CA ASP A 173 -7.07 -21.09 -20.11
C ASP A 173 -6.83 -21.56 -21.57
N THR A 174 -5.82 -21.00 -22.23
CA THR A 174 -5.57 -21.31 -23.63
C THR A 174 -4.84 -22.64 -23.71
N LYS A 175 -5.58 -23.73 -23.92
CA LYS A 175 -4.99 -25.05 -24.12
C LYS A 175 -4.14 -25.04 -25.40
N GLU A 176 -2.86 -25.37 -25.27
CA GLU A 176 -1.98 -25.60 -26.42
C GLU A 176 -2.25 -26.99 -27.00
N LEU A 177 -2.55 -27.04 -28.29
CA LEU A 177 -2.80 -28.26 -29.03
C LEU A 177 -1.68 -28.52 -30.03
N ILE A 178 -1.35 -29.79 -30.23
CA ILE A 178 -0.45 -30.28 -31.28
C ILE A 178 -1.13 -31.43 -32.02
N LEU A 179 -0.67 -31.72 -33.24
CA LEU A 179 -1.15 -32.90 -33.97
C LEU A 179 -0.78 -34.20 -33.24
N ASN A 180 -1.65 -35.19 -33.36
CA ASN A 180 -1.35 -36.54 -32.87
C ASN A 180 -0.23 -37.17 -33.72
N ARG A 181 0.58 -38.06 -33.12
CA ARG A 181 1.76 -38.70 -33.73
C ARG A 181 1.41 -39.51 -34.99
N ASN A 182 0.17 -39.93 -35.13
CA ASN A 182 -0.33 -40.70 -36.28
C ASN A 182 -0.50 -39.84 -37.56
N TYR A 183 -0.54 -38.51 -37.43
CA TYR A 183 -0.73 -37.59 -38.56
C TYR A 183 0.59 -36.92 -38.94
N LYS A 184 1.52 -37.70 -39.52
CA LYS A 184 2.84 -37.21 -39.94
C LYS A 184 2.77 -36.27 -41.14
N ASP A 185 1.79 -36.47 -42.01
CA ASP A 185 1.60 -35.69 -43.25
C ASP A 185 0.92 -34.32 -43.02
N GLY A 186 0.58 -34.00 -41.76
CA GLY A 186 -0.05 -32.75 -41.36
C GLY A 186 -1.57 -32.86 -41.16
N GLY A 187 -2.17 -31.75 -40.71
CA GLY A 187 -3.59 -31.62 -40.42
C GLY A 187 -4.20 -30.41 -41.11
N ASN A 188 -5.48 -30.48 -41.43
CA ASN A 188 -6.16 -29.42 -42.17
C ASN A 188 -6.93 -28.51 -41.22
N ILE A 189 -6.62 -27.21 -41.29
CA ILE A 189 -7.42 -26.14 -40.69
C ILE A 189 -8.38 -25.62 -41.77
N ARG A 190 -9.67 -25.55 -41.44
CA ARG A 190 -10.75 -25.23 -42.37
C ARG A 190 -11.52 -23.97 -41.98
N VAL A 191 -12.20 -23.37 -42.94
CA VAL A 191 -13.03 -22.16 -42.73
C VAL A 191 -14.23 -22.43 -41.82
N ALA A 192 -14.81 -23.63 -41.90
CA ALA A 192 -15.99 -24.03 -41.15
C ALA A 192 -15.83 -25.46 -40.61
N PRO A 193 -16.56 -25.84 -39.54
CA PRO A 193 -16.46 -27.14 -38.89
C PRO A 193 -17.22 -28.23 -39.67
N THR A 194 -16.72 -28.52 -40.88
CA THR A 194 -17.23 -29.60 -41.74
C THR A 194 -16.13 -30.09 -42.68
N LEU A 195 -16.14 -31.38 -43.02
CA LEU A 195 -15.18 -31.99 -43.94
C LEU A 195 -15.24 -31.41 -45.36
N THR A 196 -16.37 -30.81 -45.76
CA THR A 196 -16.56 -30.22 -47.09
C THR A 196 -16.11 -28.76 -47.17
N ALA A 197 -15.80 -28.11 -46.04
CA ALA A 197 -15.38 -26.71 -46.03
C ALA A 197 -14.00 -26.53 -46.66
N ALA A 198 -13.76 -25.37 -47.28
CA ALA A 198 -12.47 -25.03 -47.86
C ALA A 198 -11.34 -25.10 -46.82
N ARG A 199 -10.17 -25.58 -47.26
CA ARG A 199 -8.95 -25.65 -46.45
C ARG A 199 -8.30 -24.26 -46.42
N LEU A 200 -8.10 -23.72 -45.22
CA LEU A 200 -7.38 -22.47 -45.00
C LEU A 200 -5.87 -22.70 -44.95
N TYR A 201 -5.47 -23.74 -44.22
CA TYR A 201 -4.08 -24.03 -43.94
C TYR A 201 -3.87 -25.52 -43.67
N THR A 202 -2.65 -26.01 -43.95
CA THR A 202 -2.23 -27.36 -43.56
C THR A 202 -1.15 -27.20 -42.51
N ILE A 203 -1.45 -27.56 -41.27
CA ILE A 203 -0.50 -27.48 -40.17
C ILE A 203 0.42 -28.72 -40.17
N PRO A 204 1.76 -28.55 -40.17
CA PRO A 204 2.71 -29.65 -40.11
C PRO A 204 2.75 -30.30 -38.71
N ASN A 205 3.26 -31.52 -38.64
CA ASN A 205 3.44 -32.20 -37.35
C ASN A 205 4.52 -31.49 -36.50
N GLY A 206 4.19 -31.21 -35.23
CA GLY A 206 5.08 -30.51 -34.29
C GLY A 206 4.79 -29.01 -34.15
N GLU A 207 4.00 -28.40 -35.03
CA GLU A 207 3.55 -27.02 -34.86
C GLU A 207 2.44 -26.93 -33.80
N THR A 208 2.50 -25.88 -32.98
CA THR A 208 1.54 -25.63 -31.88
C THR A 208 0.42 -24.72 -32.36
N MET A 209 -0.81 -25.00 -31.90
CA MET A 209 -1.98 -24.16 -32.12
C MET A 209 -2.66 -23.87 -30.78
N HIS A 210 -3.26 -22.69 -30.67
CA HIS A 210 -3.97 -22.25 -29.47
C HIS A 210 -5.45 -22.52 -29.61
N PHE A 211 -6.03 -23.24 -28.66
CA PHE A 211 -7.48 -23.47 -28.62
C PHE A 211 -8.21 -22.20 -28.19
N LEU A 212 -9.21 -21.78 -28.97
CA LEU A 212 -9.96 -20.54 -28.75
C LEU A 212 -11.25 -20.75 -27.92
N ASN A 213 -11.38 -21.86 -27.19
CA ASN A 213 -12.54 -22.19 -26.35
C ASN A 213 -13.89 -22.24 -27.09
N GLU A 214 -13.87 -22.44 -28.42
CA GLU A 214 -15.05 -22.69 -29.23
C GLU A 214 -15.00 -24.10 -29.82
N GLU A 215 -16.06 -24.88 -29.61
CA GLU A 215 -16.22 -26.23 -30.14
C GLU A 215 -17.56 -26.35 -30.86
N GLN A 216 -17.60 -27.15 -31.93
CA GLN A 216 -18.83 -27.45 -32.64
C GLN A 216 -18.86 -28.91 -33.06
N VAL A 217 -20.02 -29.55 -32.97
CA VAL A 217 -20.22 -30.90 -33.50
C VAL A 217 -20.98 -30.78 -34.82
N ASP A 218 -20.44 -31.40 -35.86
CA ASP A 218 -21.10 -31.40 -37.17
C ASP A 218 -22.25 -32.43 -37.23
N PRO A 219 -23.13 -32.38 -38.25
CA PRO A 219 -24.23 -33.35 -38.38
C PRO A 219 -23.80 -34.81 -38.52
N LYS A 220 -22.50 -35.07 -38.76
CA LYS A 220 -21.90 -36.41 -38.84
C LYS A 220 -21.28 -36.86 -37.51
N GLY A 221 -21.43 -36.06 -36.45
CA GLY A 221 -20.94 -36.36 -35.11
C GLY A 221 -19.45 -36.04 -34.89
N ILE A 222 -18.78 -35.34 -35.81
CA ILE A 222 -17.38 -34.98 -35.67
C ILE A 222 -17.28 -33.72 -34.82
N LYS A 223 -16.47 -33.79 -33.74
CA LYS A 223 -16.15 -32.64 -32.89
C LYS A 223 -15.04 -31.80 -33.52
N TRP A 224 -15.30 -30.51 -33.68
CA TRP A 224 -14.39 -29.52 -34.24
C TRP A 224 -14.00 -28.51 -33.18
N LEU A 225 -12.73 -28.10 -33.19
CA LEU A 225 -12.14 -27.13 -32.29
C LEU A 225 -11.71 -25.91 -33.09
N LYS A 226 -12.05 -24.72 -32.61
CA LYS A 226 -11.56 -23.47 -33.19
C LYS A 226 -10.19 -23.15 -32.64
N VAL A 227 -9.23 -22.91 -33.53
CA VAL A 227 -7.82 -22.76 -33.17
C VAL A 227 -7.20 -21.57 -33.88
N GLN A 228 -6.11 -21.06 -33.31
CA GLN A 228 -5.24 -20.05 -33.92
C GLN A 228 -3.80 -20.58 -33.99
N THR A 229 -3.18 -20.53 -35.17
CA THR A 229 -1.76 -20.88 -35.33
C THR A 229 -0.85 -19.74 -34.87
N ALA A 230 0.44 -20.01 -34.68
CA ALA A 230 1.45 -19.00 -34.34
C ALA A 230 1.51 -17.85 -35.38
N ASN A 231 1.21 -18.17 -36.65
CA ASN A 231 1.15 -17.20 -37.74
C ASN A 231 -0.17 -16.39 -37.79
N GLY A 232 -1.03 -16.54 -36.78
CA GLY A 232 -2.27 -15.78 -36.64
C GLY A 232 -3.46 -16.32 -37.45
N ILE A 233 -3.34 -17.47 -38.11
CA ILE A 233 -4.42 -18.06 -38.91
C ILE A 233 -5.45 -18.69 -37.97
N LYS A 234 -6.71 -18.25 -38.07
CA LYS A 234 -7.84 -18.77 -37.30
C LYS A 234 -8.72 -19.69 -38.15
N GLY A 235 -9.07 -20.85 -37.62
CA GLY A 235 -9.98 -21.77 -38.30
C GLY A 235 -10.35 -22.98 -37.45
N TRP A 236 -10.96 -23.98 -38.09
CA TRP A 236 -11.50 -25.17 -37.44
C TRP A 236 -10.65 -26.40 -37.76
N ILE A 237 -10.34 -27.18 -36.73
CA ILE A 237 -9.63 -28.47 -36.85
C ILE A 237 -10.42 -29.57 -36.16
N SER A 238 -10.33 -30.81 -36.65
CA SER A 238 -10.99 -31.95 -36.01
C SER A 238 -10.34 -32.27 -34.68
N ALA A 239 -11.14 -32.45 -33.61
CA ALA A 239 -10.65 -32.85 -32.30
C ALA A 239 -9.94 -34.23 -32.34
N SER A 240 -10.31 -35.09 -33.29
CA SER A 240 -9.73 -36.45 -33.42
C SER A 240 -8.27 -36.48 -33.84
N ILE A 241 -7.76 -35.40 -34.45
CA ILE A 241 -6.39 -35.35 -35.01
C ILE A 241 -5.42 -34.57 -34.13
N VAL A 242 -5.90 -33.96 -33.06
CA VAL A 242 -5.12 -33.11 -32.15
C VAL A 242 -5.11 -33.69 -30.74
N ARG A 243 -4.10 -33.30 -29.96
CA ARG A 243 -3.98 -33.59 -28.54
C ARG A 243 -3.44 -32.36 -27.82
N GLU A 244 -3.73 -32.27 -26.53
CA GLU A 244 -3.06 -31.30 -25.66
C GLU A 244 -1.56 -31.64 -25.60
N LYS A 245 -0.74 -30.60 -25.59
CA LYS A 245 0.73 -30.71 -25.63
C LYS A 245 1.30 -31.27 -24.34
#